data_AF-A0A445BXL3-F1
#
_entry.id   AF-A0A445BXL3-F1
#
_cell.length_a   1.000
_cell.length_b   1.000
_cell.length_c   1.000
_cell.angle_alpha   90.00
_cell.angle_beta   90.00
_cell.angle_gamma   90.00
#
_symmetry.space_group_name_H-M   'P 1'
#
loop_
_entity.id
_entity.type
_entity.pdbx_description
1 polymer ?
#
loop_
_entity_poly.entity_id
_entity_poly.type
_entity_poly.pdbx_seq_one_letter_code
_entity_poly.pdbx_strand_id
1 'polypeptide(L)'
;MYAVSPGRSRSSSHFCDIDIDADKDDHDDDDDDDVEVEFIAEGTQDAEKQQQKKANSSRISIILLDQGFTVYKWIFLVCLALNMVALSLAASGHFPYAKEKASLFSIANILALTLCRSEATLRILFYLVVKTIGKPFVPLRIKTSTTSFLQSLGGIHSSCGVSSISWLLFSLVLTIKNKNKTSTEIIVVAFVILLLLFLSSLAALFILLSISYDPNSQSYHFTISKMIKNQESWFTLAITILIVLPWLTVRKVAVRVSTASSHATIIKFEGGVEAGLFGRISPSPLSEWHAFGIISDGKKEHMMLAGAVGDFTRSLVSTKPNHLWVRKLHFAGLTYLVKLYKRVLLVATGSGICVFLSFLLQEIVELVRNYPKEKVIVHDTGVCGRPNVGEMSVEGATTWNCEVVIVTSNPQGSKDVVRACKKAKIPAFGPIWDS
;
A
#
# COMPACT_ATOMS: atom_id res chain seq x y z
N MET A 1 -16.25 8.46 -42.44
CA MET A 1 -15.72 7.38 -43.27
C MET A 1 -14.27 7.72 -43.60
N TYR A 2 -13.32 7.20 -42.81
CA TYR A 2 -11.88 7.22 -43.12
C TYR A 2 -11.30 5.95 -42.50
N ALA A 3 -10.76 5.09 -43.36
CA ALA A 3 -10.19 3.80 -42.99
C ALA A 3 -8.77 3.99 -42.45
N VAL A 4 -8.48 3.37 -41.30
CA VAL A 4 -7.12 3.24 -40.76
C VAL A 4 -6.71 1.77 -40.85
N SER A 5 -5.56 1.52 -41.48
CA SER A 5 -4.98 0.19 -41.71
C SER A 5 -4.68 -0.57 -40.41
N PRO A 6 -4.77 -1.92 -40.41
CA PRO A 6 -4.51 -2.71 -39.22
C PRO A 6 -2.99 -2.86 -39.00
N GLY A 7 -2.46 -2.12 -38.02
CA GLY A 7 -1.13 -2.36 -37.47
C GLY A 7 -1.10 -3.66 -36.67
N ARG A 8 -0.30 -4.61 -37.10
CA ARG A 8 -0.10 -5.93 -36.48
C ARG A 8 0.63 -5.74 -35.13
N SER A 9 -0.11 -5.64 -34.02
CA SER A 9 0.47 -5.68 -32.67
C SER A 9 0.25 -7.04 -32.03
N ARG A 10 1.34 -7.66 -31.56
CA ARG A 10 1.32 -8.95 -30.85
C ARG A 10 0.38 -8.90 -29.64
N SER A 11 -0.45 -9.92 -29.50
CA SER A 11 -1.30 -10.16 -28.33
C SER A 11 -0.43 -10.37 -27.09
N SER A 12 -0.69 -9.60 -26.03
CA SER A 12 -0.24 -9.97 -24.69
C SER A 12 -1.28 -10.92 -24.11
N SER A 13 -0.95 -12.21 -24.02
CA SER A 13 -1.72 -13.21 -23.31
C SER A 13 -1.65 -12.92 -21.80
N HIS A 14 -2.83 -12.81 -21.18
CA HIS A 14 -3.13 -13.03 -19.76
C HIS A 14 -4.11 -11.98 -19.22
N PHE A 15 -5.38 -12.36 -19.28
CA PHE A 15 -6.39 -12.10 -18.24
C PHE A 15 -7.63 -13.01 -18.46
N CYS A 16 -7.80 -13.59 -19.65
CA CYS A 16 -9.03 -14.30 -20.02
C CYS A 16 -8.87 -15.78 -20.41
N ASP A 17 -7.66 -16.36 -20.44
CA ASP A 17 -7.53 -17.82 -20.48
C ASP A 17 -7.63 -18.34 -19.05
N ILE A 18 -8.87 -18.45 -18.56
CA ILE A 18 -9.20 -19.34 -17.46
C ILE A 18 -9.64 -20.61 -18.15
N ASP A 19 -8.74 -21.58 -18.28
CA ASP A 19 -9.14 -22.96 -18.55
C ASP A 19 -9.96 -23.41 -17.34
N ILE A 20 -11.27 -23.47 -17.54
CA ILE A 20 -12.21 -24.13 -16.66
C ILE A 20 -11.99 -25.62 -16.96
N ASP A 21 -11.11 -26.27 -16.20
CA ASP A 21 -11.06 -27.71 -15.91
C ASP A 21 -9.69 -28.08 -15.33
N ALA A 22 -9.46 -27.78 -14.05
CA ALA A 22 -8.38 -28.40 -13.27
C ALA A 22 -8.62 -28.21 -11.76
N ASP A 23 -9.74 -28.72 -11.25
CA ASP A 23 -9.81 -29.18 -9.87
C ASP A 23 -9.47 -30.68 -9.89
N LYS A 24 -8.24 -31.03 -9.48
CA LYS A 24 -7.96 -32.34 -8.88
C LYS A 24 -6.94 -32.16 -7.77
N ASP A 25 -7.35 -32.67 -6.62
CA ASP A 25 -6.65 -32.73 -5.34
C ASP A 25 -5.29 -33.45 -5.46
N ASP A 26 -4.27 -32.89 -4.82
CA ASP A 26 -3.04 -33.63 -4.48
C ASP A 26 -3.29 -34.38 -3.16
N HIS A 27 -3.60 -35.67 -3.28
CA HIS A 27 -3.32 -36.66 -2.25
C HIS A 27 -2.30 -37.65 -2.84
N ASP A 28 -1.11 -37.68 -2.24
CA ASP A 28 -0.09 -38.70 -2.46
C ASP A 28 -0.64 -40.09 -2.08
N ASP A 29 -0.42 -41.09 -2.94
CA ASP A 29 -0.02 -42.46 -2.57
C ASP A 29 0.40 -43.25 -3.83
N ASP A 30 1.27 -44.23 -3.58
CA ASP A 30 2.29 -44.85 -4.43
C ASP A 30 1.86 -45.80 -5.58
N ASP A 31 2.87 -46.08 -6.41
CA ASP A 31 3.23 -47.33 -7.11
C ASP A 31 2.70 -47.71 -8.52
N ASP A 32 3.73 -48.11 -9.30
CA ASP A 32 3.86 -49.09 -10.38
C ASP A 32 3.42 -48.83 -11.85
N ASP A 33 4.48 -48.80 -12.67
CA ASP A 33 4.76 -49.55 -13.89
C ASP A 33 4.02 -49.30 -15.23
N ASP A 34 4.88 -49.03 -16.22
CA ASP A 34 4.97 -49.69 -17.53
C ASP A 34 4.58 -48.94 -18.84
N VAL A 35 5.67 -48.75 -19.62
CA VAL A 35 5.85 -48.90 -21.08
C VAL A 35 5.66 -47.69 -22.02
N GLU A 36 6.83 -47.29 -22.54
CA GLU A 36 7.20 -46.69 -23.83
C GLU A 36 6.12 -46.46 -24.90
N VAL A 37 6.16 -45.29 -25.57
CA VAL A 37 6.68 -45.17 -26.96
C VAL A 37 7.24 -43.76 -27.18
N GLU A 38 8.49 -43.74 -27.64
CA GLU A 38 9.29 -42.59 -28.04
C GLU A 38 8.87 -42.08 -29.43
N PHE A 39 8.63 -40.78 -29.58
CA PHE A 39 8.75 -40.08 -30.87
C PHE A 39 9.54 -38.79 -30.67
N ILE A 40 10.79 -38.83 -31.14
CA ILE A 40 11.74 -37.73 -31.12
C ILE A 40 11.29 -36.66 -32.12
N ALA A 41 11.06 -35.44 -31.63
CA ALA A 41 11.13 -34.21 -32.42
C ALA A 41 12.14 -33.26 -31.76
N GLU A 42 13.40 -33.39 -32.17
CA GLU A 42 14.48 -32.45 -31.86
C GLU A 42 14.10 -31.05 -32.37
N GLY A 43 13.77 -30.15 -31.45
CA GLY A 43 13.45 -28.76 -31.78
C GLY A 43 13.01 -27.90 -30.60
N THR A 44 12.62 -28.51 -29.48
CA THR A 44 11.99 -27.80 -28.35
C THR A 44 12.92 -27.53 -27.17
N GLN A 45 14.04 -28.26 -27.05
CA GLN A 45 14.89 -28.23 -25.84
C GLN A 45 15.67 -26.92 -25.64
N ASP A 46 15.98 -26.16 -26.70
CA ASP A 46 16.69 -24.88 -26.57
C ASP A 46 15.76 -23.70 -26.21
N ALA A 47 14.47 -23.80 -26.57
CA ALA A 47 13.46 -22.82 -26.19
C ALA A 47 13.08 -22.97 -24.70
N GLU A 48 12.95 -24.20 -24.21
CA GLU A 48 12.63 -24.49 -22.81
C GLU A 48 13.78 -24.11 -21.85
N LYS A 49 15.04 -24.33 -22.25
CA LYS A 49 16.20 -23.88 -21.44
C LYS A 49 16.30 -22.36 -21.29
N GLN A 50 15.80 -21.57 -22.25
CA GLN A 50 15.74 -20.11 -22.12
C GLN A 50 14.54 -19.64 -21.28
N GLN A 51 13.43 -20.38 -21.28
CA GLN A 51 12.23 -20.04 -20.52
C GLN A 51 12.35 -20.40 -19.04
N GLN A 52 13.03 -21.52 -18.72
CA GLN A 52 13.25 -21.97 -17.34
C GLN A 52 14.29 -21.13 -16.60
N LYS A 53 15.24 -20.50 -17.30
CA LYS A 53 16.24 -19.60 -16.68
C LYS A 53 15.64 -18.26 -16.20
N LYS A 54 14.44 -17.89 -16.67
CA LYS A 54 13.75 -16.64 -16.29
C LYS A 54 12.83 -16.82 -15.07
N ALA A 55 12.57 -18.06 -14.65
CA ALA A 55 11.64 -18.36 -13.55
C ALA A 55 12.22 -18.13 -12.14
N ASN A 56 13.54 -17.93 -12.01
CA ASN A 56 14.20 -17.79 -10.70
C ASN A 56 14.40 -16.35 -10.21
N SER A 57 13.97 -15.32 -10.95
CA SER A 57 13.96 -13.95 -10.39
C SER A 57 12.67 -13.75 -9.61
N SER A 58 12.78 -13.51 -8.29
CA SER A 58 11.61 -13.27 -7.43
C SER A 58 10.69 -12.22 -8.06
N ARG A 59 9.36 -12.43 -8.04
CA ARG A 59 8.37 -11.46 -8.58
C ARG A 59 8.63 -10.03 -8.06
N ILE A 60 9.12 -9.92 -6.82
CA ILE A 60 9.54 -8.68 -6.18
C ILE A 60 10.75 -8.03 -6.87
N SER A 61 11.78 -8.80 -7.24
CA SER A 61 12.94 -8.28 -7.98
C SER A 61 12.54 -7.75 -9.35
N ILE A 62 11.65 -8.44 -10.07
CA ILE A 62 11.12 -7.97 -11.35
C ILE A 62 10.31 -6.67 -11.17
N ILE A 63 9.45 -6.60 -10.16
CA ILE A 63 8.66 -5.38 -9.86
C ILE A 63 9.57 -4.20 -9.48
N LEU A 64 10.64 -4.43 -8.71
CA LEU A 64 11.58 -3.39 -8.29
C LEU A 64 12.54 -2.96 -9.41
N LEU A 65 12.93 -3.85 -10.31
CA LEU A 65 13.82 -3.58 -11.45
C LEU A 65 13.08 -2.91 -12.62
N ASP A 66 11.83 -3.29 -12.89
CA ASP A 66 11.00 -2.75 -13.98
C ASP A 66 10.50 -1.32 -13.67
N GLN A 67 10.34 -0.98 -12.39
CA GLN A 67 10.12 0.39 -11.97
C GLN A 67 11.46 1.13 -12.02
N GLY A 68 11.60 2.14 -12.89
CA GLY A 68 12.78 3.02 -12.93
C GLY A 68 13.03 3.74 -11.59
N PHE A 69 13.81 4.82 -11.61
CA PHE A 69 14.11 5.55 -10.38
C PHE A 69 12.91 6.42 -9.94
N THR A 70 12.05 5.87 -9.07
CA THR A 70 10.79 6.49 -8.62
C THR A 70 10.99 7.47 -7.45
N VAL A 71 9.99 8.31 -7.19
CA VAL A 71 9.99 9.23 -6.03
C VAL A 71 10.07 8.45 -4.70
N TYR A 72 9.43 7.28 -4.64
CA TYR A 72 9.60 6.32 -3.55
C TYR A 72 11.08 6.00 -3.29
N LYS A 73 11.84 5.64 -4.34
CA LYS A 73 13.28 5.30 -4.22
C LYS A 73 14.12 6.51 -3.81
N TRP A 74 13.80 7.70 -4.32
CA TRP A 74 14.42 8.95 -3.90
C TRP A 74 14.21 9.24 -2.41
N ILE A 75 12.96 9.19 -1.94
CA ILE A 75 12.64 9.41 -0.53
C ILE A 75 13.34 8.37 0.34
N PHE A 76 13.31 7.09 -0.07
CA PHE A 76 14.01 6.03 0.63
C PHE A 76 15.52 6.33 0.78
N LEU A 77 16.21 6.65 -0.32
CA LEU A 77 17.65 6.94 -0.28
C LEU A 77 17.97 8.18 0.53
N VAL A 78 17.19 9.26 0.42
CA VAL A 78 17.42 10.48 1.18
C VAL A 78 17.26 10.22 2.68
N CYS A 79 16.16 9.58 3.09
CA CYS A 79 15.92 9.25 4.50
C CYS A 79 16.96 8.27 5.06
N LEU A 80 17.38 7.27 4.27
CA LEU A 80 18.43 6.34 4.66
C LEU A 80 19.79 7.04 4.78
N ALA A 81 20.15 7.86 3.79
CA ALA A 81 21.42 8.59 3.79
C ALA A 81 21.53 9.53 4.99
N LEU A 82 20.47 10.28 5.33
CA LEU A 82 20.44 11.13 6.52
C LEU A 82 20.67 10.33 7.80
N ASN A 83 20.04 9.16 7.94
CA ASN A 83 20.25 8.27 9.08
C ASN A 83 21.67 7.71 9.13
N MET A 84 22.21 7.27 7.99
CA MET A 84 23.57 6.71 7.93
C MET A 84 24.63 7.77 8.22
N VAL A 85 24.46 9.01 7.73
CA VAL A 85 25.34 10.12 8.08
C VAL A 85 25.29 10.41 9.58
N ALA A 86 24.10 10.49 10.17
CA ALA A 86 23.94 10.71 11.61
C ALA A 86 24.59 9.57 12.43
N LEU A 87 24.42 8.32 11.99
CA LEU A 87 25.02 7.14 12.61
C LEU A 87 26.55 7.16 12.51
N SER A 88 27.10 7.48 11.34
CA SER A 88 28.55 7.60 11.13
C SER A 88 29.16 8.73 11.96
N LEU A 89 28.49 9.87 12.08
CA LEU A 89 28.92 10.96 12.96
C LEU A 89 28.89 10.54 14.43
N ALA A 90 27.87 9.79 14.86
CA ALA A 90 27.78 9.25 16.22
C ALA A 90 28.90 8.24 16.51
N ALA A 91 29.16 7.32 15.57
CA ALA A 91 30.23 6.33 15.67
C ALA A 91 31.62 7.00 15.73
N SER A 92 31.82 8.05 14.94
CA SER A 92 33.07 8.83 14.90
C SER A 92 33.22 9.81 16.07
N GLY A 93 32.27 9.86 17.00
CA GLY A 93 32.32 10.75 18.17
C GLY A 93 31.95 12.22 17.90
N HIS A 94 31.62 12.58 16.66
CA HIS A 94 31.24 13.93 16.27
C HIS A 94 29.76 14.25 16.56
N PHE A 95 28.97 13.23 16.93
CA PHE A 95 27.60 13.40 17.40
C PHE A 95 27.39 12.71 18.77
N PRO A 96 27.87 13.32 19.88
CA PRO A 96 27.85 12.70 21.20
C PRO A 96 26.45 12.34 21.69
N TYR A 97 25.47 13.23 21.48
CA TYR A 97 24.08 12.99 21.88
C TYR A 97 23.50 11.73 21.23
N ALA A 98 23.69 11.54 19.92
CA ALA A 98 23.21 10.35 19.22
C ALA A 98 23.97 9.08 19.63
N LYS A 99 25.23 9.20 20.02
CA LYS A 99 26.01 8.08 20.57
C LYS A 99 25.49 7.65 21.94
N GLU A 100 25.23 8.59 22.84
CA GLU A 100 24.69 8.31 24.19
C GLU A 100 23.24 7.81 24.14
N LYS A 101 22.46 8.30 23.19
CA LYS A 101 21.03 8.00 23.02
C LYS A 101 20.73 7.21 21.74
N ALA A 102 21.59 6.25 21.38
CA ALA A 102 21.42 5.47 20.14
C ALA A 102 20.06 4.75 20.05
N SER A 103 19.55 4.22 21.16
CA SER A 103 18.23 3.60 21.24
C SER A 103 17.09 4.59 20.93
N LEU A 104 17.19 5.84 21.37
CA LEU A 104 16.20 6.89 21.06
C LEU A 104 16.09 7.13 19.55
N PHE A 105 17.20 7.17 18.82
CA PHE A 105 17.19 7.34 17.36
C PHE A 105 16.56 6.16 16.63
N SER A 106 16.72 4.94 17.16
CA SER A 106 15.97 3.79 16.65
C SER A 106 14.46 3.96 16.88
N ILE A 107 14.05 4.30 18.11
CA ILE A 107 12.63 4.49 18.45
C ILE A 107 12.01 5.63 17.64
N ALA A 108 12.74 6.71 17.41
CA ALA A 108 12.31 7.82 16.57
C ALA A 108 12.02 7.37 15.13
N ASN A 109 12.87 6.50 14.57
CA ASN A 109 12.63 5.88 13.26
C ASN A 109 11.39 4.95 13.30
N ILE A 110 11.19 4.16 14.36
CA ILE A 110 9.98 3.34 14.53
C ILE A 110 8.72 4.21 14.63
N LEU A 111 8.80 5.36 15.31
CA LEU A 111 7.69 6.31 15.37
C LEU A 111 7.40 6.89 13.98
N ALA A 112 8.42 7.33 13.25
CA ALA A 112 8.29 7.89 11.91
C ALA A 112 7.67 6.88 10.92
N LEU A 113 8.14 5.63 10.90
CA LEU A 113 7.58 4.59 10.04
C LEU A 113 6.14 4.22 10.42
N THR A 114 5.78 4.31 11.72
CA THR A 114 4.43 4.04 12.21
C THR A 114 3.47 5.15 11.80
N LEU A 115 3.89 6.42 11.93
CA LEU A 115 3.13 7.59 11.48
C LEU A 115 2.81 7.52 9.98
N CYS A 116 3.78 7.09 9.15
CA CYS A 116 3.61 6.93 7.70
C CYS A 116 2.62 5.83 7.29
N ARG A 117 2.19 4.97 8.22
CA ARG A 117 1.22 3.87 7.97
C ARG A 117 -0.07 4.01 8.77
N SER A 118 -0.12 4.95 9.71
CA SER A 118 -1.28 5.15 10.58
C SER A 118 -2.45 5.75 9.80
N GLU A 119 -3.56 5.03 9.75
CA GLU A 119 -4.81 5.45 9.10
C GLU A 119 -5.30 6.82 9.62
N ALA A 120 -5.24 7.05 10.94
CA ALA A 120 -5.62 8.32 11.56
C ALA A 120 -4.68 9.47 11.16
N THR A 121 -3.36 9.20 11.21
CA THR A 121 -2.34 10.21 10.89
C THR A 121 -2.44 10.61 9.42
N LEU A 122 -2.53 9.64 8.52
CA LEU A 122 -2.66 9.89 7.09
C LEU A 122 -3.98 10.59 6.76
N ARG A 123 -5.08 10.26 7.45
CA ARG A 123 -6.35 10.99 7.28
C ARG A 123 -6.21 12.47 7.62
N ILE A 124 -5.60 12.78 8.76
CA ILE A 124 -5.36 14.18 9.18
C ILE A 124 -4.42 14.87 8.19
N LEU A 125 -3.34 14.21 7.78
CA LEU A 125 -2.37 14.75 6.82
C LEU A 125 -3.04 15.08 5.48
N PHE A 126 -3.81 14.16 4.92
CA PHE A 126 -4.51 14.35 3.64
C PHE A 126 -5.55 15.48 3.75
N TYR A 127 -6.31 15.53 4.85
CA TYR A 127 -7.23 16.63 5.13
C TYR A 127 -6.52 17.99 5.15
N LEU A 128 -5.41 18.11 5.89
CA LEU A 128 -4.63 19.34 5.98
C LEU A 128 -4.04 19.74 4.63
N VAL A 129 -3.51 18.78 3.88
CA VAL A 129 -2.98 19.01 2.53
C VAL A 129 -4.06 19.53 1.59
N VAL A 130 -5.23 18.90 1.55
CA VAL A 130 -6.34 19.39 0.71
C VAL A 130 -6.78 20.79 1.12
N LYS A 131 -6.91 21.06 2.42
CA LYS A 131 -7.34 22.37 2.94
C LYS A 131 -6.33 23.50 2.65
N THR A 132 -5.04 23.19 2.61
CA THR A 132 -3.97 24.17 2.46
C THR A 132 -3.50 24.30 1.00
N ILE A 133 -3.13 23.18 0.36
CA ILE A 133 -2.55 23.08 -0.98
C ILE A 133 -3.64 23.03 -2.07
N GLY A 134 -4.87 22.65 -1.74
CA GLY A 134 -5.99 22.63 -2.69
C GLY A 134 -6.44 24.01 -3.16
N LYS A 135 -5.97 25.10 -2.53
CA LYS A 135 -6.40 26.46 -2.85
C LYS A 135 -6.07 26.86 -4.31
N PRO A 136 -6.91 27.67 -4.98
CA PRO A 136 -6.73 28.01 -6.39
C PRO A 136 -5.42 28.71 -6.75
N PHE A 137 -4.83 29.46 -5.81
CA PHE A 137 -3.57 30.19 -6.03
C PHE A 137 -2.33 29.29 -5.99
N VAL A 138 -2.46 28.06 -5.50
CA VAL A 138 -1.32 27.14 -5.37
C VAL A 138 -0.99 26.56 -6.76
N PRO A 139 0.27 26.72 -7.24
CA PRO A 139 0.66 26.23 -8.55
C PRO A 139 0.49 24.72 -8.73
N LEU A 140 0.15 24.29 -9.94
CA LEU A 140 -0.03 22.86 -10.29
C LEU A 140 1.21 22.01 -9.99
N ARG A 141 2.42 22.59 -10.14
CA ARG A 141 3.67 21.91 -9.79
C ARG A 141 3.72 21.52 -8.31
N ILE A 142 3.28 22.40 -7.40
CA ILE A 142 3.25 22.08 -5.97
C ILE A 142 2.22 20.98 -5.70
N LYS A 143 1.02 21.09 -6.27
CA LYS A 143 -0.05 20.09 -6.12
C LYS A 143 0.40 18.69 -6.56
N THR A 144 1.00 18.60 -7.75
CA THR A 144 1.49 17.35 -8.33
C THR A 144 2.71 16.79 -7.58
N SER A 145 3.65 17.64 -7.15
CA SER A 145 4.75 17.23 -6.28
C SER A 145 4.26 16.69 -4.94
N THR A 146 3.27 17.34 -4.32
CA THR A 146 2.65 16.87 -3.07
C THR A 146 1.93 15.53 -3.27
N THR A 147 1.17 15.35 -4.34
CA THR A 147 0.55 14.06 -4.65
C THR A 147 1.60 12.96 -4.82
N SER A 148 2.67 13.24 -5.57
CA SER A 148 3.76 12.28 -5.75
C SER A 148 4.45 11.90 -4.45
N PHE A 149 4.69 12.89 -3.57
CA PHE A 149 5.28 12.68 -2.24
C PHE A 149 4.37 11.83 -1.35
N LEU A 150 3.09 12.20 -1.22
CA LEU A 150 2.13 11.49 -0.37
C LEU A 150 1.93 10.04 -0.80
N GLN A 151 1.94 9.78 -2.11
CA GLN A 151 1.86 8.43 -2.64
C GLN A 151 3.11 7.59 -2.36
N SER A 152 4.24 8.27 -2.17
CA SER A 152 5.57 7.67 -1.98
C SER A 152 6.00 7.59 -0.52
N LEU A 153 5.10 7.84 0.45
CA LEU A 153 5.40 7.76 1.90
C LEU A 153 5.92 6.39 2.35
N GLY A 154 5.65 5.33 1.59
CA GLY A 154 6.25 4.02 1.79
C GLY A 154 7.79 4.05 1.79
N GLY A 155 8.43 5.00 1.09
CA GLY A 155 9.88 5.15 1.08
C GLY A 155 10.43 5.55 2.45
N ILE A 156 9.73 6.46 3.13
CA ILE A 156 10.05 6.85 4.52
C ILE A 156 9.91 5.63 5.42
N HIS A 157 8.76 4.94 5.33
CA HIS A 157 8.49 3.76 6.14
C HIS A 157 9.59 2.70 6.03
N SER A 158 9.97 2.31 4.81
CA SER A 158 11.00 1.30 4.57
C SER A 158 12.38 1.77 5.02
N SER A 159 12.76 3.03 4.73
CA SER A 159 14.08 3.57 5.13
C SER A 159 14.24 3.69 6.64
N CYS A 160 13.20 4.13 7.35
CA CYS A 160 13.15 4.20 8.80
C CYS A 160 13.17 2.79 9.42
N GLY A 161 12.52 1.80 8.80
CA GLY A 161 12.62 0.40 9.22
C GLY A 161 14.06 -0.10 9.23
N VAL A 162 14.76 0.03 8.09
CA VAL A 162 16.19 -0.33 7.98
C VAL A 162 17.04 0.46 8.97
N SER A 163 16.85 1.78 9.03
CA SER A 163 17.63 2.66 9.90
C SER A 163 17.42 2.34 11.39
N SER A 164 16.20 1.97 11.79
CA SER A 164 15.90 1.58 13.18
C SER A 164 16.70 0.37 13.62
N ILE A 165 16.89 -0.62 12.74
CA ILE A 165 17.72 -1.80 12.98
C ILE A 165 19.19 -1.40 13.09
N SER A 166 19.69 -0.55 12.18
CA SER A 166 21.08 -0.05 12.23
C SER A 166 21.39 0.68 13.54
N TRP A 167 20.48 1.54 14.01
CA TRP A 167 20.62 2.22 15.30
C TRP A 167 20.56 1.27 16.50
N LEU A 168 19.72 0.22 16.46
CA LEU A 168 19.70 -0.81 17.50
C LEU A 168 20.99 -1.62 17.53
N LEU A 169 21.51 -2.02 16.37
CA LEU A 169 22.80 -2.71 16.26
C LEU A 169 23.93 -1.86 16.83
N PHE A 170 23.95 -0.56 16.50
CA PHE A 170 24.94 0.35 17.06
C PHE A 170 24.80 0.51 18.59
N SER A 171 23.57 0.65 19.09
CA SER A 171 23.31 0.67 20.53
C SER A 171 23.78 -0.61 21.21
N LEU A 172 23.55 -1.78 20.60
CA LEU A 172 23.99 -3.07 21.10
C LEU A 172 25.53 -3.16 21.16
N VAL A 173 26.23 -2.72 20.11
CA VAL A 173 27.70 -2.66 20.09
C VAL A 173 28.24 -1.78 21.22
N LEU A 174 27.62 -0.62 21.47
CA LEU A 174 28.01 0.26 22.58
C LEU A 174 27.80 -0.41 23.94
N THR A 175 26.69 -1.13 24.13
CA THR A 175 26.40 -1.90 25.35
C THR A 175 27.44 -3.01 25.55
N ILE A 176 27.77 -3.78 24.51
CA ILE A 176 28.77 -4.85 24.57
C ILE A 176 30.17 -4.28 24.83
N LYS A 177 30.54 -3.15 24.22
CA LYS A 177 31.86 -2.53 24.47
C LYS A 177 32.01 -2.06 25.93
N ASN A 178 30.89 -1.73 26.58
CA ASN A 178 30.82 -1.36 27.99
C ASN A 178 30.46 -2.55 28.91
N LYS A 179 30.70 -3.81 28.48
CA LYS A 179 30.36 -5.06 29.21
C LYS A 179 30.78 -5.06 30.69
N ASN A 180 31.89 -4.39 31.05
CA ASN A 180 32.34 -4.29 32.44
C ASN A 180 31.38 -3.50 33.37
N LYS A 181 30.38 -2.80 32.81
CA LYS A 181 29.34 -2.04 33.52
C LYS A 181 27.91 -2.51 33.21
N THR A 182 27.72 -3.64 32.54
CA THR A 182 26.39 -4.09 32.10
C THR A 182 26.18 -5.58 32.34
N SER A 183 25.03 -5.97 32.90
CA SER A 183 24.73 -7.37 33.23
C SER A 183 24.53 -8.23 31.97
N THR A 184 25.03 -9.47 32.03
CA THR A 184 24.93 -10.47 30.95
C THR A 184 23.48 -10.70 30.50
N GLU A 185 22.52 -10.52 31.40
CA GLU A 185 21.08 -10.67 31.16
C GLU A 185 20.54 -9.69 30.10
N ILE A 186 21.02 -8.43 30.10
CA ILE A 186 20.59 -7.42 29.10
C ILE A 186 21.08 -7.79 27.72
N ILE A 187 22.30 -8.32 27.63
CA ILE A 187 22.89 -8.74 26.37
C ILE A 187 22.08 -9.90 25.79
N VAL A 188 21.76 -10.91 26.61
CA VAL A 188 20.94 -12.06 26.20
C VAL A 188 19.55 -11.62 25.74
N VAL A 189 18.86 -10.78 26.52
CA VAL A 189 17.53 -10.27 26.16
C VAL A 189 17.58 -9.38 24.91
N ALA A 190 18.62 -8.57 24.74
CA ALA A 190 18.82 -7.76 23.53
C ALA A 190 19.01 -8.63 22.27
N PHE A 191 19.77 -9.72 22.37
CA PHE A 191 19.96 -10.68 21.28
C PHE A 191 18.67 -11.44 20.95
N VAL A 192 17.95 -11.92 21.96
CA VAL A 192 16.67 -12.61 21.79
C VAL A 192 15.65 -11.66 21.16
N ILE A 193 15.58 -10.41 21.58
CA ILE A 193 14.64 -9.44 20.99
C ILE A 193 15.10 -8.97 19.60
N LEU A 194 16.39 -8.87 19.30
CA LEU A 194 16.87 -8.60 17.94
C LEU A 194 16.49 -9.75 16.98
N LEU A 195 16.59 -11.00 17.44
CA LEU A 195 16.15 -12.18 16.70
C LEU A 195 14.61 -12.21 16.56
N LEU A 196 13.86 -11.87 17.62
CA LEU A 196 12.40 -11.75 17.58
C LEU A 196 11.93 -10.51 16.79
N LEU A 197 12.73 -9.46 16.64
CA LEU A 197 12.45 -8.31 15.78
C LEU A 197 12.65 -8.65 14.31
N PHE A 198 13.65 -9.50 14.03
CA PHE A 198 13.83 -10.12 12.73
C PHE A 198 12.67 -11.07 12.39
N LEU A 199 12.05 -11.71 13.39
CA LEU A 199 10.98 -12.70 13.20
C LEU A 199 9.53 -12.16 13.30
N SER A 200 9.21 -11.24 14.22
CA SER A 200 7.87 -10.63 14.39
C SER A 200 7.80 -9.63 15.58
N SER A 201 8.12 -8.36 15.32
CA SER A 201 7.77 -7.15 16.11
C SER A 201 7.56 -7.25 17.65
N LEU A 202 8.65 -7.28 18.43
CA LEU A 202 8.63 -7.12 19.91
C LEU A 202 9.49 -5.94 20.42
N ALA A 203 9.55 -4.84 19.67
CA ALA A 203 10.37 -3.66 19.99
C ALA A 203 10.04 -3.01 21.35
N ALA A 204 8.77 -3.02 21.76
CA ALA A 204 8.30 -2.32 22.96
C ALA A 204 8.91 -2.90 24.26
N LEU A 205 9.11 -4.22 24.31
CA LEU A 205 9.65 -4.89 25.49
C LEU A 205 11.13 -4.57 25.72
N PHE A 206 11.93 -4.51 24.64
CA PHE A 206 13.35 -4.13 24.71
C PHE A 206 13.54 -2.71 25.23
N ILE A 207 12.70 -1.79 24.77
CA ILE A 207 12.77 -0.38 25.16
C ILE A 207 12.43 -0.22 26.65
N LEU A 208 11.36 -0.87 27.12
CA LEU A 208 10.97 -0.87 28.53
C LEU A 208 12.09 -1.42 29.42
N LEU A 209 12.71 -2.53 29.03
CA LEU A 209 13.82 -3.12 29.79
C LEU A 209 15.08 -2.24 29.76
N SER A 210 15.41 -1.65 28.61
CA SER A 210 16.55 -0.73 28.48
C SER A 210 16.38 0.54 29.32
N ILE A 211 15.16 1.06 29.47
CA ILE A 211 14.86 2.25 30.28
C ILE A 211 14.85 1.93 31.78
N SER A 212 14.32 0.76 32.14
CA SER A 212 14.18 0.33 33.53
C SER A 212 15.51 -0.11 34.15
N TYR A 213 16.56 -0.31 33.35
CA TYR A 213 17.87 -0.71 33.86
C TYR A 213 18.64 0.47 34.46
N ASP A 214 19.24 0.23 35.63
CA ASP A 214 20.24 1.12 36.23
C ASP A 214 21.63 0.45 36.16
N PRO A 215 22.59 1.03 35.41
CA PRO A 215 23.95 0.48 35.29
C PRO A 215 24.71 0.40 36.62
N ASN A 216 24.36 1.23 37.60
CA ASN A 216 25.10 1.30 38.86
C ASN A 216 24.63 0.28 39.88
N SER A 217 23.32 0.02 39.95
CA SER A 217 22.74 -0.95 40.89
C SER A 217 22.54 -2.35 40.30
N GLN A 218 22.77 -2.51 38.98
CA GLN A 218 22.55 -3.76 38.24
C GLN A 218 21.12 -4.35 38.41
N SER A 219 20.14 -3.50 38.75
CA SER A 219 18.76 -3.90 39.01
C SER A 219 17.78 -3.17 38.09
N TYR A 220 16.62 -3.77 37.85
CA TYR A 220 15.52 -3.14 37.14
C TYR A 220 14.64 -2.38 38.13
N HIS A 221 14.61 -1.05 38.04
CA HIS A 221 13.70 -0.22 38.82
C HIS A 221 12.63 0.39 37.92
N PHE A 222 11.44 -0.23 37.93
CA PHE A 222 10.25 0.32 37.27
C PHE A 222 9.68 1.46 38.11
N THR A 223 10.23 2.67 37.94
CA THR A 223 9.71 3.88 38.60
C THR A 223 9.03 4.79 37.58
N ILE A 224 7.75 5.09 37.81
CA ILE A 224 6.90 5.93 36.93
C ILE A 224 7.53 7.32 36.70
N SER A 225 8.18 7.89 37.71
CA SER A 225 8.85 9.20 37.62
C SER A 225 10.02 9.22 36.63
N LYS A 226 10.72 8.09 36.43
CA LYS A 226 11.81 7.94 35.45
C LYS A 226 11.26 7.80 34.03
N MET A 227 10.12 7.12 33.87
CA MET A 227 9.46 6.97 32.56
C MET A 227 8.97 8.31 32.01
N ILE A 228 8.35 9.16 32.84
CA ILE A 228 7.82 10.46 32.40
C ILE A 228 8.93 11.41 31.91
N LYS A 229 10.14 11.30 32.49
CA LYS A 229 11.29 12.15 32.12
C LYS A 229 12.01 11.70 30.84
N ASN A 230 11.81 10.45 30.43
CA ASN A 230 12.53 9.86 29.30
C ASN A 230 11.74 10.01 27.98
N GLN A 231 12.41 10.52 26.95
CA GLN A 231 11.81 10.72 25.62
C GLN A 231 11.42 9.38 24.97
N GLU A 232 12.21 8.32 25.24
CA GLU A 232 11.96 6.97 24.73
C GLU A 232 10.59 6.43 25.17
N SER A 233 10.16 6.76 26.40
CA SER A 233 8.85 6.36 26.94
C SER A 233 7.69 7.03 26.22
N TRP A 234 7.80 8.32 25.90
CA TRP A 234 6.77 9.05 25.16
C TRP A 234 6.63 8.57 23.72
N PHE A 235 7.75 8.31 23.02
CA PHE A 235 7.69 7.77 21.68
C PHE A 235 7.10 6.35 21.66
N THR A 236 7.47 5.51 22.62
CA THR A 236 6.91 4.16 22.76
C THR A 236 5.41 4.20 23.05
N LEU A 237 4.97 5.11 23.93
CA LEU A 237 3.56 5.34 24.22
C LEU A 237 2.81 5.79 22.95
N ALA A 238 3.36 6.75 22.20
CA ALA A 238 2.76 7.22 20.95
C ALA A 238 2.66 6.10 19.90
N ILE A 239 3.71 5.31 19.70
CA ILE A 239 3.69 4.13 18.82
C ILE A 239 2.58 3.16 19.25
N THR A 240 2.50 2.86 20.55
CA THR A 240 1.50 1.95 21.12
C THR A 240 0.09 2.44 20.85
N ILE A 241 -0.19 3.73 21.12
CA ILE A 241 -1.48 4.34 20.83
C ILE A 241 -1.81 4.26 19.34
N LEU A 242 -0.86 4.59 18.45
CA LEU A 242 -1.08 4.56 17.00
C LEU A 242 -1.36 3.15 16.46
N ILE A 243 -0.72 2.12 17.02
CA ILE A 243 -0.94 0.73 16.65
C ILE A 243 -2.28 0.23 17.17
N VAL A 244 -2.62 0.52 18.43
CA VAL A 244 -3.84 0.03 19.09
C VAL A 244 -5.10 0.74 18.58
N LEU A 245 -5.01 2.02 18.24
CA LEU A 245 -6.16 2.86 17.87
C LEU A 245 -7.05 2.24 16.77
N PRO A 246 -6.54 1.78 15.61
CA PRO A 246 -7.38 1.14 14.59
C PRO A 246 -8.12 -0.11 15.11
N TRP A 247 -7.50 -0.90 15.99
CA TRP A 247 -8.09 -2.11 16.55
C TRP A 247 -9.22 -1.80 17.54
N LEU A 248 -9.12 -0.71 18.30
CA LEU A 248 -10.21 -0.25 19.16
C LEU A 248 -11.48 0.12 18.38
N THR A 249 -11.34 0.39 17.07
CA THR A 249 -12.46 0.72 16.18
C THR A 249 -13.07 -0.48 15.45
N VAL A 250 -12.55 -1.69 15.67
CA VAL A 250 -13.06 -2.92 15.05
C VAL A 250 -14.44 -3.26 15.61
N ARG A 251 -15.43 -3.40 14.73
CA ARG A 251 -16.81 -3.75 15.09
C ARG A 251 -17.35 -4.77 14.09
N LYS A 252 -18.16 -5.72 14.57
CA LYS A 252 -19.01 -6.54 13.71
C LYS A 252 -20.25 -5.72 13.37
N VAL A 253 -20.48 -5.48 12.09
CA VAL A 253 -21.55 -4.60 11.58
C VAL A 253 -22.47 -5.41 10.68
N ALA A 254 -23.78 -5.19 10.81
CA ALA A 254 -24.77 -5.77 9.92
C ALA A 254 -24.63 -5.15 8.52
N VAL A 255 -24.68 -6.00 7.49
CA VAL A 255 -24.53 -5.59 6.09
C VAL A 255 -25.61 -6.23 5.24
N ARG A 256 -26.00 -5.54 4.16
CA ARG A 256 -26.86 -6.12 3.12
C ARG A 256 -26.04 -6.33 1.87
N VAL A 257 -25.86 -7.60 1.50
CA VAL A 257 -25.04 -8.00 0.36
C VAL A 257 -25.95 -8.33 -0.82
N SER A 258 -25.77 -7.61 -1.92
CA SER A 258 -26.50 -7.85 -3.18
C SER A 258 -25.51 -8.11 -4.32
N THR A 259 -25.73 -9.20 -5.05
CA THR A 259 -24.94 -9.55 -6.25
C THR A 259 -25.40 -8.72 -7.43
N ALA A 260 -24.52 -7.85 -7.93
CA ALA A 260 -24.79 -7.04 -9.12
C ALA A 260 -24.51 -7.81 -10.41
N SER A 261 -23.55 -8.74 -10.37
CA SER A 261 -23.24 -9.71 -11.44
C SER A 261 -22.50 -10.91 -10.84
N SER A 262 -22.12 -11.90 -11.67
CA SER A 262 -21.21 -12.98 -11.29
C SER A 262 -19.83 -12.49 -10.84
N HIS A 263 -19.45 -11.26 -11.20
CA HIS A 263 -18.11 -10.71 -10.96
C HIS A 263 -18.08 -9.52 -9.99
N ALA A 264 -19.24 -9.10 -9.44
CA ALA A 264 -19.30 -7.93 -8.58
C ALA A 264 -20.43 -8.00 -7.54
N THR A 265 -20.07 -7.61 -6.32
CA THR A 265 -20.95 -7.60 -5.16
C THR A 265 -21.02 -6.20 -4.56
N ILE A 266 -22.25 -5.74 -4.34
CA ILE A 266 -22.54 -4.49 -3.63
C ILE A 266 -22.82 -4.84 -2.16
N ILE A 267 -22.09 -4.21 -1.26
CA ILE A 267 -22.23 -4.33 0.19
C ILE A 267 -22.79 -3.01 0.70
N LYS A 268 -23.99 -3.03 1.29
CA LYS A 268 -24.59 -1.85 1.91
C LYS A 268 -24.44 -1.89 3.42
N PHE A 269 -24.17 -0.73 3.99
CA PHE A 269 -23.95 -0.47 5.41
C PHE A 269 -24.84 0.69 5.87
N GLU A 270 -25.23 0.64 7.13
CA GLU A 270 -25.91 1.75 7.78
C GLU A 270 -24.92 2.85 8.22
N GLY A 271 -25.37 4.10 8.14
CA GLY A 271 -24.61 5.31 8.49
C GLY A 271 -23.93 5.96 7.28
N GLY A 272 -23.91 7.29 7.25
CA GLY A 272 -23.20 8.06 6.23
C GLY A 272 -21.69 8.14 6.48
N VAL A 273 -20.90 8.20 5.40
CA VAL A 273 -19.45 8.40 5.45
C VAL A 273 -19.05 9.50 4.46
N GLU A 274 -18.02 10.29 4.80
CA GLU A 274 -17.49 11.33 3.90
C GLU A 274 -16.93 10.74 2.59
N ALA A 275 -17.06 11.50 1.50
CA ALA A 275 -16.42 11.26 0.20
C ALA A 275 -14.97 10.86 0.26
N GLY A 276 -14.64 9.91 -0.60
CA GLY A 276 -13.25 9.68 -0.98
C GLY A 276 -12.42 9.02 0.09
N LEU A 277 -13.09 8.46 1.09
CA LEU A 277 -12.50 7.62 2.10
C LEU A 277 -12.67 6.16 1.72
N PHE A 278 -11.78 5.36 2.28
CA PHE A 278 -11.78 3.92 2.17
C PHE A 278 -12.13 3.31 3.52
N GLY A 279 -12.82 2.18 3.47
CA GLY A 279 -13.09 1.35 4.63
C GLY A 279 -12.36 0.02 4.51
N ARG A 280 -12.03 -0.57 5.66
CA ARG A 280 -11.51 -1.94 5.72
C ARG A 280 -12.57 -2.89 6.22
N ILE A 281 -12.74 -4.00 5.52
CA ILE A 281 -13.65 -5.07 5.87
C ILE A 281 -12.90 -6.40 6.00
N SER A 282 -13.42 -7.30 6.81
CA SER A 282 -12.86 -8.62 7.03
C SER A 282 -13.96 -9.64 7.35
N PRO A 283 -13.81 -10.92 6.98
CA PRO A 283 -14.73 -11.98 7.42
C PRO A 283 -14.61 -12.26 8.94
N SER A 284 -13.43 -12.05 9.54
CA SER A 284 -13.20 -12.24 10.99
C SER A 284 -12.17 -11.24 11.55
N PRO A 285 -12.09 -10.99 12.88
CA PRO A 285 -11.16 -9.99 13.43
C PRO A 285 -9.69 -10.30 13.18
N LEU A 286 -9.34 -11.60 13.14
CA LEU A 286 -7.97 -12.10 13.06
C LEU A 286 -7.59 -12.61 11.67
N SER A 287 -8.49 -12.49 10.69
CA SER A 287 -8.21 -12.82 9.28
C SER A 287 -7.71 -11.61 8.49
N GLU A 288 -7.53 -11.81 7.20
CA GLU A 288 -7.19 -10.78 6.21
C GLU A 288 -8.14 -9.58 6.19
N TRP A 289 -7.59 -8.38 6.02
CA TRP A 289 -8.32 -7.12 6.01
C TRP A 289 -8.22 -6.43 4.64
N HIS A 290 -9.34 -6.30 3.95
CA HIS A 290 -9.43 -5.79 2.59
C HIS A 290 -9.95 -4.35 2.57
N ALA A 291 -9.36 -3.50 1.72
CA ALA A 291 -9.74 -2.09 1.60
C ALA A 291 -10.62 -1.84 0.38
N PHE A 292 -11.73 -1.12 0.58
CA PHE A 292 -12.63 -0.73 -0.49
C PHE A 292 -12.97 0.76 -0.42
N GLY A 293 -13.12 1.39 -1.58
CA GLY A 293 -13.64 2.75 -1.68
C GLY A 293 -15.09 2.81 -1.20
N ILE A 294 -15.43 3.83 -0.41
CA ILE A 294 -16.76 4.00 0.16
C ILE A 294 -17.61 4.92 -0.70
N ILE A 295 -18.73 4.42 -1.18
CA ILE A 295 -19.76 5.18 -1.88
C ILE A 295 -20.83 5.58 -0.84
N SER A 296 -21.01 6.87 -0.56
CA SER A 296 -22.02 7.34 0.41
C SER A 296 -22.49 8.73 0.02
N ASP A 297 -23.66 9.19 0.43
CA ASP A 297 -24.07 10.59 0.33
C ASP A 297 -23.77 11.38 1.63
N GLY A 298 -23.08 10.74 2.58
CA GLY A 298 -22.78 11.29 3.89
C GLY A 298 -23.95 11.32 4.86
N LYS A 299 -25.14 10.82 4.49
CA LYS A 299 -26.36 10.93 5.30
C LYS A 299 -26.69 9.61 6.00
N LYS A 300 -27.33 8.69 5.29
CA LYS A 300 -28.04 7.56 5.92
C LYS A 300 -27.35 6.22 5.70
N GLU A 301 -26.74 6.01 4.55
CA GLU A 301 -26.15 4.73 4.17
C GLU A 301 -24.83 4.95 3.43
N HIS A 302 -24.02 3.90 3.42
CA HIS A 302 -22.88 3.80 2.54
C HIS A 302 -22.77 2.41 1.94
N MET A 303 -22.05 2.34 0.83
CA MET A 303 -21.93 1.16 0.00
C MET A 303 -20.45 0.93 -0.33
N MET A 304 -20.07 -0.33 -0.47
CA MET A 304 -18.82 -0.74 -1.06
C MET A 304 -19.11 -1.67 -2.23
N LEU A 305 -18.35 -1.54 -3.30
CA LEU A 305 -18.44 -2.43 -4.46
C LEU A 305 -17.17 -3.28 -4.51
N ALA A 306 -17.33 -4.58 -4.30
CA ALA A 306 -16.25 -5.56 -4.31
C ALA A 306 -16.31 -6.36 -5.63
N GLY A 307 -15.24 -6.31 -6.42
CA GLY A 307 -15.06 -7.21 -7.55
C GLY A 307 -14.61 -8.60 -7.09
N ALA A 308 -15.13 -9.66 -7.68
CA ALA A 308 -14.83 -11.05 -7.32
C ALA A 308 -13.47 -11.48 -7.89
N VAL A 309 -12.38 -11.07 -7.24
CA VAL A 309 -11.00 -11.32 -7.70
C VAL A 309 -10.33 -12.42 -6.89
N GLY A 310 -10.22 -12.22 -5.56
CA GLY A 310 -9.65 -13.20 -4.63
C GLY A 310 -10.72 -13.95 -3.82
N ASP A 311 -10.29 -14.95 -3.05
CA ASP A 311 -11.16 -15.91 -2.36
C ASP A 311 -12.19 -15.23 -1.46
N PHE A 312 -11.76 -14.28 -0.62
CA PHE A 312 -12.68 -13.50 0.20
C PHE A 312 -13.71 -12.76 -0.66
N THR A 313 -13.29 -12.05 -1.70
CA THR A 313 -14.22 -11.29 -2.56
C THR A 313 -15.15 -12.19 -3.38
N ARG A 314 -14.72 -13.40 -3.76
CA ARG A 314 -15.56 -14.41 -4.40
C ARG A 314 -16.59 -14.98 -3.41
N SER A 315 -16.20 -15.23 -2.16
CA SER A 315 -17.13 -15.69 -1.12
C SER A 315 -18.24 -14.67 -0.82
N LEU A 316 -18.01 -13.38 -1.03
CA LEU A 316 -19.07 -12.37 -0.93
C LEU A 316 -20.17 -12.55 -1.98
N VAL A 317 -19.86 -13.12 -3.15
CA VAL A 317 -20.84 -13.44 -4.21
C VAL A 317 -21.67 -14.66 -3.82
N SER A 318 -21.01 -15.72 -3.35
CA SER A 318 -21.65 -17.02 -3.07
C SER A 318 -22.38 -17.04 -1.72
N THR A 319 -21.71 -16.64 -0.64
CA THR A 319 -22.22 -16.81 0.74
C THR A 319 -23.14 -15.67 1.18
N LYS A 320 -22.96 -14.46 0.64
CA LYS A 320 -23.74 -13.25 0.97
C LYS A 320 -23.91 -13.04 2.49
N PRO A 321 -22.82 -12.78 3.22
CA PRO A 321 -22.87 -12.68 4.68
C PRO A 321 -23.75 -11.51 5.15
N ASN A 322 -24.52 -11.72 6.23
CA ASN A 322 -25.33 -10.66 6.85
C ASN A 322 -24.52 -9.75 7.79
N HIS A 323 -23.28 -10.12 8.12
CA HIS A 323 -22.41 -9.36 9.01
C HIS A 323 -20.97 -9.41 8.52
N LEU A 324 -20.25 -8.29 8.65
CA LEU A 324 -18.82 -8.19 8.38
C LEU A 324 -18.11 -7.45 9.51
N TRP A 325 -16.82 -7.72 9.67
CA TRP A 325 -15.97 -6.95 10.58
C TRP A 325 -15.43 -5.72 9.85
N VAL A 326 -15.57 -4.56 10.48
CA VAL A 326 -15.21 -3.27 9.89
C VAL A 326 -14.35 -2.49 10.87
N ARG A 327 -13.32 -1.80 10.38
CA ARG A 327 -12.65 -0.73 11.14
C ARG A 327 -13.41 0.58 10.92
N LYS A 328 -13.96 1.17 12.00
CA LYS A 328 -14.69 2.45 11.90
C LYS A 328 -13.77 3.64 11.56
N LEU A 329 -12.46 3.48 11.74
CA LEU A 329 -11.48 4.46 11.26
C LEU A 329 -11.30 4.34 9.75
N HIS A 330 -12.03 5.16 9.00
CA HIS A 330 -11.83 5.29 7.56
C HIS A 330 -10.54 6.04 7.25
N PHE A 331 -9.89 5.73 6.12
CA PHE A 331 -8.63 6.33 5.72
C PHE A 331 -8.70 6.98 4.33
N ALA A 332 -7.84 7.97 4.09
CA ALA A 332 -7.75 8.67 2.82
C ALA A 332 -6.73 7.96 1.90
N GLY A 333 -7.11 7.72 0.64
CA GLY A 333 -6.23 7.18 -0.39
C GLY A 333 -5.86 8.21 -1.46
N LEU A 334 -5.21 7.75 -2.54
CA LEU A 334 -4.85 8.60 -3.69
C LEU A 334 -6.04 9.40 -4.22
N THR A 335 -7.21 8.77 -4.26
CA THR A 335 -8.42 9.39 -4.79
C THR A 335 -8.90 10.57 -3.95
N TYR A 336 -8.60 10.63 -2.64
CA TYR A 336 -8.90 11.81 -1.82
C TYR A 336 -8.17 13.06 -2.31
N LEU A 337 -7.02 12.90 -2.97
CA LEU A 337 -6.21 13.98 -3.52
C LEU A 337 -6.76 14.54 -4.84
N VAL A 338 -7.80 13.93 -5.43
CA VAL A 338 -8.56 14.50 -6.56
C VAL A 338 -9.01 15.93 -6.22
N LYS A 339 -9.38 16.17 -4.96
CA LYS A 339 -9.81 17.48 -4.42
C LYS A 339 -8.76 18.59 -4.53
N LEU A 340 -7.50 18.28 -4.85
CA LEU A 340 -6.46 19.29 -5.09
C LEU A 340 -6.61 19.99 -6.45
N TYR A 341 -7.29 19.36 -7.40
CA TYR A 341 -7.27 19.71 -8.80
C TYR A 341 -8.66 20.18 -9.28
N LYS A 342 -8.69 21.06 -10.28
CA LYS A 342 -9.93 21.59 -10.87
C LYS A 342 -10.44 20.77 -12.05
N ARG A 343 -9.52 20.21 -12.85
CA ARG A 343 -9.83 19.41 -14.03
C ARG A 343 -9.06 18.12 -13.98
N VAL A 344 -9.75 17.01 -13.73
CA VAL A 344 -9.15 15.69 -13.51
C VAL A 344 -9.74 14.71 -14.50
N LEU A 345 -8.89 13.93 -15.15
CA LEU A 345 -9.32 12.74 -15.87
C LEU A 345 -9.20 11.53 -14.95
N LEU A 346 -10.31 10.85 -14.69
CA LEU A 346 -10.33 9.59 -13.94
C LEU A 346 -10.37 8.43 -14.93
N VAL A 347 -9.38 7.54 -14.86
CA VAL A 347 -9.27 6.38 -15.75
C VAL A 347 -9.43 5.12 -14.92
N ALA A 348 -10.46 4.33 -15.22
CA ALA A 348 -10.75 3.11 -14.48
C ALA A 348 -10.94 1.94 -15.44
N THR A 349 -10.39 0.78 -15.09
CA THR A 349 -10.62 -0.47 -15.85
C THR A 349 -11.14 -1.56 -14.91
N GLY A 350 -12.16 -2.29 -15.35
CA GLY A 350 -12.75 -3.37 -14.54
C GLY A 350 -13.26 -2.86 -13.19
N SER A 351 -12.98 -3.61 -12.12
CA SER A 351 -13.34 -3.24 -10.74
C SER A 351 -12.64 -1.97 -10.22
N GLY A 352 -11.64 -1.43 -10.93
CA GLY A 352 -11.02 -0.15 -10.57
C GLY A 352 -12.01 1.03 -10.56
N ILE A 353 -13.13 0.92 -11.27
CA ILE A 353 -14.19 1.94 -11.29
C ILE A 353 -14.82 2.18 -9.92
N CYS A 354 -14.86 1.16 -9.05
CA CYS A 354 -15.46 1.22 -7.72
C CYS A 354 -14.87 2.34 -6.88
N VAL A 355 -13.57 2.56 -7.02
CA VAL A 355 -12.83 3.55 -6.24
C VAL A 355 -13.26 4.97 -6.59
N PHE A 356 -13.54 5.24 -7.87
CA PHE A 356 -13.97 6.56 -8.34
C PHE A 356 -15.46 6.76 -8.22
N LEU A 357 -16.26 5.69 -8.26
CA LEU A 357 -17.71 5.77 -8.16
C LEU A 357 -18.18 6.44 -6.86
N SER A 358 -17.36 6.39 -5.80
CA SER A 358 -17.58 7.14 -4.56
C SER A 358 -17.60 8.66 -4.74
N PHE A 359 -16.70 9.19 -5.57
CA PHE A 359 -16.63 10.62 -5.91
C PHE A 359 -17.67 10.99 -6.94
N LEU A 360 -17.88 10.10 -7.91
CA LEU A 360 -18.86 10.32 -8.94
C LEU A 360 -20.26 10.36 -8.30
N LEU A 361 -20.72 9.35 -7.57
CA LEU A 361 -22.09 9.36 -7.04
C LEU A 361 -22.38 10.47 -6.01
N GLN A 362 -21.36 11.08 -5.39
CA GLN A 362 -21.58 12.14 -4.41
C GLN A 362 -21.90 13.51 -4.99
N GLU A 363 -21.19 13.92 -6.04
CA GLU A 363 -21.52 15.17 -6.75
C GLU A 363 -22.55 14.90 -7.87
N ILE A 364 -22.76 13.63 -8.25
CA ILE A 364 -23.19 13.27 -9.60
C ILE A 364 -24.45 12.37 -9.65
N VAL A 365 -25.30 12.24 -8.61
CA VAL A 365 -26.65 11.66 -8.88
C VAL A 365 -27.51 12.62 -9.71
N GLU A 366 -27.49 13.92 -9.40
CA GLU A 366 -28.06 14.96 -10.28
C GLU A 366 -27.14 15.26 -11.47
N LEU A 367 -25.82 15.21 -11.25
CA LEU A 367 -24.82 15.58 -12.24
C LEU A 367 -24.49 14.43 -13.21
N VAL A 368 -24.92 13.16 -13.03
CA VAL A 368 -24.66 12.01 -13.97
C VAL A 368 -25.81 12.02 -14.96
N ARG A 369 -27.01 12.28 -14.44
CA ARG A 369 -28.19 12.57 -15.26
C ARG A 369 -27.97 13.81 -16.14
N ASN A 370 -27.23 14.81 -15.63
CA ASN A 370 -26.93 16.06 -16.34
C ASN A 370 -25.48 16.17 -16.85
N TYR A 371 -24.64 15.13 -16.75
CA TYR A 371 -23.27 15.19 -17.25
C TYR A 371 -23.39 15.17 -18.78
N PRO A 372 -22.68 16.06 -19.51
CA PRO A 372 -22.61 15.92 -20.94
C PRO A 372 -22.14 14.50 -21.24
N LYS A 373 -22.94 13.70 -21.97
CA LYS A 373 -22.59 12.32 -22.34
C LYS A 373 -21.21 12.26 -22.99
N GLU A 374 -20.79 13.36 -23.60
CA GLU A 374 -19.48 13.59 -24.21
C GLU A 374 -18.29 13.49 -23.23
N LYS A 375 -18.49 13.73 -21.94
CA LYS A 375 -17.42 13.70 -20.91
C LYS A 375 -17.30 12.35 -20.19
N VAL A 376 -18.12 11.36 -20.54
CA VAL A 376 -18.00 9.99 -20.03
C VAL A 376 -17.72 9.08 -21.22
N ILE A 377 -16.55 8.44 -21.21
CA ILE A 377 -16.15 7.49 -22.24
C ILE A 377 -16.26 6.09 -21.65
N VAL A 378 -17.21 5.30 -22.15
CA VAL A 378 -17.32 3.88 -21.83
C VAL A 378 -16.83 3.10 -23.04
N HIS A 379 -15.75 2.36 -22.87
CA HIS A 379 -15.20 1.49 -23.89
C HIS A 379 -15.47 0.03 -23.53
N ASP A 380 -16.43 -0.59 -24.21
CA ASP A 380 -16.72 -2.02 -24.05
C ASP A 380 -15.72 -2.84 -24.88
N THR A 381 -14.81 -3.54 -24.19
CA THR A 381 -13.79 -4.35 -24.85
C THR A 381 -14.35 -5.60 -25.55
N GLY A 382 -15.53 -6.08 -25.14
CA GLY A 382 -16.21 -7.21 -25.77
C GLY A 382 -16.81 -6.85 -27.12
N VAL A 383 -17.21 -5.59 -27.30
CA VAL A 383 -17.81 -5.08 -28.55
C VAL A 383 -16.76 -4.41 -29.45
N CYS A 384 -15.93 -3.54 -28.87
CA CYS A 384 -15.02 -2.66 -29.63
C CYS A 384 -13.57 -3.17 -29.67
N GLY A 385 -13.27 -4.32 -29.09
CA GLY A 385 -11.90 -4.81 -28.89
C GLY A 385 -11.15 -4.05 -27.79
N ARG A 386 -9.93 -4.50 -27.45
CA ARG A 386 -9.14 -3.89 -26.38
C ARG A 386 -8.45 -2.61 -26.88
N PRO A 387 -8.69 -1.44 -26.26
CA PRO A 387 -8.08 -0.21 -26.73
C PRO A 387 -6.69 0.00 -26.12
N ASN A 388 -5.92 0.92 -26.72
CA ASN A 388 -4.75 1.48 -26.05
C ASN A 388 -5.20 2.52 -25.01
N VAL A 389 -5.43 2.06 -23.78
CA VAL A 389 -5.92 2.90 -22.67
C VAL A 389 -4.97 4.09 -22.40
N GLY A 390 -3.66 3.93 -22.62
CA GLY A 390 -2.68 4.99 -22.44
C GLY A 390 -2.85 6.13 -23.45
N GLU A 391 -3.04 5.80 -24.74
CA GLU A 391 -3.31 6.79 -25.79
C GLU A 391 -4.65 7.48 -25.57
N MET A 392 -5.71 6.72 -25.29
CA MET A 392 -7.02 7.28 -24.97
C MET A 392 -6.96 8.24 -23.77
N SER A 393 -6.15 7.92 -22.76
CA SER A 393 -5.98 8.78 -21.57
C SER A 393 -5.28 10.09 -21.92
N VAL A 394 -4.25 10.04 -22.78
CA VAL A 394 -3.54 11.24 -23.26
C VAL A 394 -4.46 12.11 -24.11
N GLU A 395 -5.21 11.50 -25.03
CA GLU A 395 -6.15 12.19 -25.89
C GLU A 395 -7.26 12.86 -25.06
N GLY A 396 -7.92 12.11 -24.17
CA GLY A 396 -8.94 12.65 -23.29
C GLY A 396 -8.41 13.78 -22.41
N ALA A 397 -7.22 13.62 -21.82
CA ALA A 397 -6.62 14.65 -20.98
C ALA A 397 -6.29 15.92 -21.76
N THR A 398 -5.86 15.78 -23.02
CA THR A 398 -5.54 16.91 -23.90
C THR A 398 -6.81 17.63 -24.35
N THR A 399 -7.80 16.89 -24.84
CA THR A 399 -9.09 17.41 -25.32
C THR A 399 -9.83 18.19 -24.24
N TRP A 400 -9.85 17.67 -23.00
CA TRP A 400 -10.52 18.31 -21.87
C TRP A 400 -9.61 19.24 -21.05
N ASN A 401 -8.38 19.49 -21.50
CA ASN A 401 -7.38 20.33 -20.85
C ASN A 401 -7.21 19.99 -19.36
N CYS A 402 -7.08 18.70 -19.04
CA CYS A 402 -6.98 18.21 -17.67
C CYS A 402 -5.65 18.61 -17.01
N GLU A 403 -5.70 18.93 -15.72
CA GLU A 403 -4.53 19.24 -14.91
C GLU A 403 -3.77 17.97 -14.49
N VAL A 404 -4.49 16.85 -14.34
CA VAL A 404 -3.94 15.57 -13.90
C VAL A 404 -4.81 14.40 -14.38
N VAL A 405 -4.17 13.25 -14.59
CA VAL A 405 -4.81 11.96 -14.83
C VAL A 405 -4.66 11.09 -13.58
N ILE A 406 -5.74 10.51 -13.07
CA ILE A 406 -5.70 9.54 -11.98
C ILE A 406 -6.25 8.22 -12.49
N VAL A 407 -5.41 7.18 -12.47
CA VAL A 407 -5.75 5.85 -13.01
C VAL A 407 -5.87 4.82 -11.89
N THR A 408 -6.90 3.99 -11.96
CA THR A 408 -7.03 2.77 -11.17
C THR A 408 -7.28 1.61 -12.13
N SER A 409 -6.26 0.79 -12.31
CA SER A 409 -6.26 -0.38 -13.18
C SER A 409 -5.42 -1.49 -12.54
N ASN A 410 -5.28 -2.62 -13.21
CA ASN A 410 -4.26 -3.60 -12.84
C ASN A 410 -2.85 -2.96 -12.92
N PRO A 411 -1.81 -3.55 -12.30
CA PRO A 411 -0.49 -2.93 -12.24
C PRO A 411 0.08 -2.57 -13.63
N GLN A 412 -0.15 -3.41 -14.65
CA GLN A 412 0.31 -3.13 -16.01
C GLN A 412 -0.44 -1.96 -16.66
N GLY A 413 -1.78 -1.96 -16.64
CA GLY A 413 -2.60 -0.89 -17.21
C GLY A 413 -2.37 0.45 -16.53
N SER A 414 -2.18 0.45 -15.20
CA SER A 414 -1.81 1.65 -14.45
C SER A 414 -0.45 2.19 -14.89
N LYS A 415 0.56 1.33 -15.05
CA LYS A 415 1.88 1.70 -15.57
C LYS A 415 1.82 2.28 -16.98
N ASP A 416 1.05 1.66 -17.86
CA ASP A 416 0.96 2.06 -19.27
C ASP A 416 0.31 3.44 -19.41
N VAL A 417 -0.77 3.70 -18.68
CA VAL A 417 -1.40 5.03 -18.63
C VAL A 417 -0.45 6.08 -18.07
N VAL A 418 0.20 5.81 -16.94
CA VAL A 418 1.14 6.76 -16.31
C VAL A 418 2.33 7.03 -17.24
N ARG A 419 2.87 6.01 -17.92
CA ARG A 419 4.00 6.15 -18.86
C ARG A 419 3.60 6.94 -20.11
N ALA A 420 2.42 6.68 -20.68
CA ALA A 420 1.89 7.42 -21.81
C ALA A 420 1.70 8.91 -21.47
N CYS A 421 1.05 9.20 -20.34
CA CYS A 421 0.86 10.56 -19.86
C CYS A 421 2.19 11.28 -19.58
N LYS A 422 3.15 10.57 -18.96
CA LYS A 422 4.50 11.12 -18.73
C LYS A 422 5.21 11.50 -20.03
N LYS A 423 5.10 10.67 -21.08
CA LYS A 423 5.64 10.97 -22.42
C LYS A 423 4.99 12.22 -23.03
N ALA A 424 3.69 12.39 -22.79
CA ALA A 424 2.92 13.57 -23.20
C ALA A 424 3.08 14.79 -22.28
N LYS A 425 3.92 14.72 -21.24
CA LYS A 425 4.09 15.77 -20.21
C LYS A 425 2.81 16.11 -19.42
N ILE A 426 1.90 15.15 -19.31
CA ILE A 426 0.67 15.24 -18.51
C ILE A 426 0.93 14.57 -17.15
N PRO A 427 0.72 15.27 -16.02
CA PRO A 427 0.84 14.64 -14.70
C PRO A 427 -0.15 13.47 -14.56
N ALA A 428 0.35 12.31 -14.14
CA ALA A 428 -0.48 11.13 -13.96
C ALA A 428 -0.08 10.32 -12.72
N PHE A 429 -1.08 9.81 -12.00
CA PHE A 429 -0.90 9.01 -10.79
C PHE A 429 -1.81 7.78 -10.82
N GLY A 430 -1.28 6.64 -10.37
CA GLY A 430 -2.04 5.42 -10.17
C GLY A 430 -1.36 4.54 -9.12
N PRO A 431 -2.04 3.52 -8.56
CA PRO A 431 -1.51 2.68 -7.49
C PRO A 431 -0.05 2.24 -7.73
N ILE A 432 0.82 2.43 -6.72
CA ILE A 432 2.25 2.06 -6.79
C ILE A 432 2.45 0.58 -6.38
N TRP A 433 1.57 0.09 -5.51
CA TRP A 433 1.59 -1.25 -4.95
C TRP A 433 0.23 -1.89 -5.19
N ASP A 434 0.22 -3.20 -5.44
CA ASP A 434 -1.03 -3.96 -5.55
C ASP A 434 -1.79 -3.84 -4.22
N SER A 435 -3.10 -3.56 -4.35
CA SER A 435 -4.02 -3.30 -3.24
C SER A 435 -4.53 -4.58 -2.60
#